data_AF-A0A318K5U5-F1
#
_entry.id   AF-A0A318K5U5-F1
#
_cell.length_a   1.000
_cell.length_b   1.000
_cell.length_c   1.000
_cell.angle_alpha   90.00
_cell.angle_beta   90.00
_cell.angle_gamma   90.00
#
_symmetry.space_group_name_H-M   'P 1'
#
loop_
_entity.id
_entity.type
_entity.pdbx_description
1 polymer ?
#
loop_
_entity_poly.entity_id
_entity_poly.type
_entity_poly.pdbx_seq_one_letter_code
_entity_poly.pdbx_strand_id
1 'polypeptide(L)'
;MPPNQSKAQLYAAIRRDSRAGMSGRELRRKYNVGYHTVNAALTSAFPEKRKEYPARASKLDPFKPFIDETLRADLDAPRKQRHTIKRIFERLMDERGMTDVAYQTARDYVDRRKPQIRVEAGREPPQVFIPQTQTIWRGGSERGRARSASISRWRRRR
;
A
#
# COMPACT_ATOMS: atom_id res chain seq x y z
N MET A 1 -3.05 -28.27 -21.83
CA MET A 1 -2.32 -28.61 -20.59
C MET A 1 -3.13 -29.69 -19.90
N PRO A 2 -2.58 -30.88 -19.59
CA PRO A 2 -3.26 -31.75 -18.63
C PRO A 2 -3.45 -30.93 -17.34
N PRO A 3 -4.69 -30.82 -16.83
CA PRO A 3 -5.00 -29.87 -15.76
C PRO A 3 -4.27 -30.30 -14.47
N ASN A 4 -3.67 -29.33 -13.77
CA ASN A 4 -3.12 -29.45 -12.40
C ASN A 4 -1.69 -29.97 -12.20
N GLN A 5 -0.74 -29.80 -13.14
CA GLN A 5 0.70 -30.04 -12.87
C GLN A 5 1.53 -28.75 -12.89
N SER A 6 2.43 -28.58 -11.93
CA SER A 6 3.38 -27.47 -11.92
C SER A 6 4.40 -27.59 -13.07
N LYS A 7 4.96 -26.47 -13.53
CA LYS A 7 5.97 -26.46 -14.61
C LYS A 7 7.19 -27.35 -14.28
N ALA A 8 7.55 -27.44 -13.00
CA ALA A 8 8.62 -28.31 -12.53
C ALA A 8 8.26 -29.81 -12.65
N GLN A 9 7.02 -30.19 -12.32
CA GLN A 9 6.53 -31.57 -12.48
C GLN A 9 6.50 -31.98 -13.96
N LEU A 10 6.08 -31.07 -14.85
CA LEU A 10 6.12 -31.29 -16.30
C LEU A 10 7.56 -31.57 -16.79
N TYR A 11 8.53 -30.78 -16.33
CA TYR A 11 9.94 -30.95 -16.73
C TYR A 11 10.50 -32.28 -16.22
N ALA A 12 10.17 -32.65 -14.98
CA ALA A 12 10.56 -33.95 -14.41
C ALA A 12 9.94 -35.12 -15.19
N ALA A 13 8.68 -35.01 -15.61
CA ALA A 13 7.99 -36.03 -16.40
C ALA A 13 8.62 -36.19 -17.79
N ILE A 14 8.88 -35.08 -18.50
CA ILE A 14 9.57 -35.10 -19.80
C ILE A 14 10.93 -35.82 -19.70
N ARG A 15 11.73 -35.52 -18.67
CA ARG A 15 13.02 -36.19 -18.47
C ARG A 15 12.88 -37.68 -18.15
N ARG A 16 11.86 -38.05 -17.37
CA ARG A 16 11.59 -39.46 -17.05
C ARG A 16 11.27 -40.25 -18.32
N ASP A 17 10.34 -39.74 -19.14
CA ASP A 17 9.88 -40.41 -20.35
C ASP A 17 10.95 -40.41 -21.46
N SER A 18 11.75 -39.35 -21.53
CA SER A 18 12.92 -39.32 -22.42
C SER A 18 13.96 -40.37 -22.05
N ARG A 19 14.24 -40.58 -20.75
CA ARG A 19 15.14 -41.66 -20.28
C ARG A 19 14.56 -43.05 -20.52
N ALA A 20 13.23 -43.17 -20.59
CA ALA A 20 12.54 -44.39 -20.98
C ALA A 20 12.56 -44.65 -22.50
N GLY A 21 13.25 -43.80 -23.29
CA GLY A 21 13.44 -44.00 -24.73
C GLY A 21 12.42 -43.30 -25.63
N MET A 22 11.51 -42.48 -25.09
CA MET A 22 10.56 -41.75 -25.93
C MET A 22 11.26 -40.68 -26.79
N SER A 23 10.86 -40.61 -28.06
CA SER A 23 11.34 -39.60 -28.99
C SER A 23 10.81 -38.20 -28.64
N GLY A 24 11.55 -37.15 -29.02
CA GLY A 24 11.09 -35.77 -28.84
C GLY A 24 9.71 -35.48 -29.45
N ARG A 25 9.35 -36.15 -30.55
CA ARG A 25 8.03 -36.00 -31.22
C ARG A 25 6.91 -36.63 -30.39
N GLU A 26 7.16 -37.78 -29.76
CA GLU A 26 6.21 -38.43 -28.86
C GLU A 26 6.01 -37.62 -27.58
N LEU A 27 7.08 -37.09 -26.99
CA LEU A 27 7.02 -36.22 -25.81
C LEU A 27 6.16 -34.97 -26.08
N ARG A 28 6.34 -34.34 -27.24
CA ARG A 28 5.53 -33.17 -27.66
C ARG A 28 4.04 -33.51 -27.75
N ARG A 29 3.69 -34.67 -28.30
CA ARG A 29 2.29 -35.15 -28.41
C ARG A 29 1.71 -35.51 -27.05
N LYS A 30 2.44 -36.29 -26.24
CA LYS A 30 2.00 -36.78 -24.93
C LYS A 30 1.73 -35.64 -23.94
N TYR A 31 2.64 -34.67 -23.88
CA TYR A 31 2.53 -33.55 -22.95
C TYR A 31 1.86 -32.31 -23.56
N ASN A 32 1.54 -32.33 -24.86
CA ASN A 32 1.00 -31.20 -25.62
C ASN A 32 1.85 -29.92 -25.45
N VAL A 33 3.15 -30.04 -25.72
CA VAL A 33 4.14 -28.95 -25.60
C VAL A 33 4.95 -28.76 -26.89
N GLY A 34 5.50 -27.55 -27.07
CA GLY A 34 6.40 -27.23 -28.17
C GLY A 34 7.79 -27.85 -28.03
N TYR A 35 8.53 -27.91 -29.14
CA TYR A 35 9.91 -28.40 -29.18
C TYR A 35 10.82 -27.68 -28.17
N HIS A 36 10.72 -26.35 -28.08
CA HIS A 36 11.54 -25.56 -27.14
C HIS A 36 11.32 -25.96 -25.68
N THR A 37 10.10 -26.32 -25.29
CA THR A 37 9.81 -26.76 -23.91
C THR A 37 10.42 -28.12 -23.63
N VAL A 38 10.37 -29.05 -24.59
CA VAL A 38 11.02 -30.36 -24.46
C VAL A 38 12.53 -30.17 -24.37
N ASN A 39 13.13 -29.39 -25.28
CA ASN A 39 14.56 -29.12 -25.25
C ASN A 39 14.99 -28.47 -23.93
N ALA A 40 14.27 -27.44 -23.47
CA ALA A 40 14.54 -26.79 -22.19
C ALA A 40 14.45 -27.74 -21.00
N ALA A 41 13.50 -28.68 -21.00
CA ALA A 41 13.37 -29.68 -19.94
C ALA A 41 14.50 -30.72 -19.94
N LEU A 42 15.02 -31.07 -21.12
CA LEU A 42 16.17 -31.96 -21.29
C LEU A 42 17.49 -31.27 -20.92
N THR A 43 17.62 -29.98 -21.23
CA THR A 43 18.81 -29.18 -20.91
C THR A 43 18.89 -28.82 -19.42
N SER A 44 17.76 -28.46 -18.79
CA SER A 44 17.77 -27.96 -17.40
C SER A 44 16.81 -28.69 -16.46
N ALA A 45 17.36 -29.02 -15.29
CA ALA A 45 16.71 -29.35 -14.02
C ALA A 45 15.37 -28.63 -13.80
N PHE A 46 15.52 -27.32 -13.75
CA PHE A 46 14.55 -26.39 -13.23
C PHE A 46 14.06 -25.48 -14.35
N PRO A 47 12.74 -25.30 -14.48
CA PRO A 47 12.23 -24.37 -15.47
C PRO A 47 12.71 -22.97 -15.15
N GLU A 48 13.28 -22.28 -16.15
CA GLU A 48 13.61 -20.88 -16.00
C GLU A 48 12.37 -20.10 -15.57
N LYS A 49 12.56 -19.24 -14.57
CA LYS A 49 11.54 -18.29 -14.14
C LYS A 49 11.22 -17.41 -15.34
N ARG A 50 9.93 -17.15 -15.56
CA ARG A 50 9.52 -16.23 -16.62
C ARG A 50 10.21 -14.89 -16.38
N LYS A 51 10.82 -14.34 -17.43
CA LYS A 51 11.37 -12.97 -17.39
C LYS A 51 10.25 -12.03 -16.94
N GLU A 52 10.51 -11.30 -15.87
CA GLU A 52 9.59 -10.27 -15.40
C GLU A 52 9.64 -9.11 -16.39
N TYR A 53 8.47 -8.59 -16.76
CA TYR A 53 8.44 -7.39 -17.58
C TYR A 53 8.94 -6.21 -16.75
N PRO A 54 9.72 -5.29 -17.33
CA PRO A 54 10.06 -4.06 -16.65
C PRO A 54 8.78 -3.33 -16.26
N ALA A 55 8.78 -2.70 -15.08
CA ALA A 55 7.68 -1.84 -14.67
C ALA A 55 7.52 -0.73 -15.71
N ARG A 56 6.29 -0.53 -16.20
CA ARG A 56 5.99 0.56 -17.13
C ARG A 56 6.06 1.88 -16.37
N ALA A 57 6.78 2.85 -16.92
CA ALA A 57 6.80 4.20 -16.38
C ALA A 57 5.38 4.78 -16.40
N SER A 58 4.97 5.37 -15.28
CA SER A 58 3.71 6.11 -15.20
C SER A 58 3.89 7.50 -15.81
N LYS A 59 2.84 8.04 -16.42
CA LYS A 59 2.82 9.44 -16.88
C LYS A 59 3.07 10.45 -15.75
N LEU A 60 2.86 10.04 -14.50
CA LEU A 60 3.16 10.87 -13.32
C LEU A 60 4.67 10.89 -12.98
N ASP A 61 5.47 9.94 -13.46
CA ASP A 61 6.87 9.77 -13.06
C ASP A 61 7.73 11.04 -13.21
N PRO A 62 7.63 11.81 -14.32
CA PRO A 62 8.39 13.06 -14.46
C PRO A 62 8.05 14.12 -13.41
N PHE A 63 6.85 14.06 -12.83
CA PHE A 63 6.33 15.04 -11.87
C PHE A 63 6.54 14.64 -10.41
N LYS A 64 6.88 13.37 -10.15
CA LYS A 64 7.13 12.87 -8.79
C LYS A 64 8.15 13.69 -7.99
N PRO A 65 9.30 14.13 -8.57
CA PRO A 65 10.27 14.92 -7.81
C PRO A 65 9.69 16.22 -7.25
N PHE A 66 8.85 16.90 -8.02
CA PHE A 66 8.19 18.13 -7.59
C PHE A 66 7.16 17.89 -6.49
N ILE A 67 6.37 16.82 -6.61
CA ILE A 67 5.43 16.40 -5.57
C ILE A 67 6.20 16.12 -4.28
N ASP A 68 7.28 15.34 -4.36
CA ASP A 68 8.10 14.98 -3.22
C ASP A 68 8.73 16.21 -2.55
N GLU A 69 9.25 17.17 -3.32
CA GLU A 69 9.75 18.45 -2.81
C GLU A 69 8.65 19.25 -2.09
N THR A 70 7.48 19.39 -2.70
CA THR A 70 6.34 20.10 -2.10
C THR A 70 5.90 19.43 -0.80
N LEU A 71 5.87 18.10 -0.77
CA LEU A 71 5.50 17.33 0.43
C LEU A 71 6.54 17.44 1.55
N ARG A 72 7.82 17.56 1.23
CA ARG A 72 8.87 17.83 2.22
C ARG A 72 8.74 19.23 2.79
N ALA A 73 8.53 20.25 1.95
CA ALA A 73 8.31 21.63 2.39
C ALA A 73 7.06 21.75 3.29
N ASP A 74 6.00 20.98 2.98
CA ASP A 74 4.78 20.93 3.80
C ASP A 74 4.99 20.37 5.22
N LEU A 75 6.08 19.64 5.49
CA LEU A 75 6.36 19.12 6.83
C LEU A 75 6.64 20.25 7.83
N ASP A 76 7.45 21.21 7.41
CA ASP A 76 7.88 22.36 8.22
C ASP A 76 6.85 23.49 8.21
N ALA A 77 5.95 23.48 7.22
CA ALA A 77 4.87 24.45 7.13
C ALA A 77 3.83 24.30 8.27
N PRO A 78 3.34 25.42 8.85
CA PRO A 78 2.19 25.44 9.75
C PRO A 78 0.99 24.70 9.16
N ARG A 79 0.19 24.03 10.00
CA ARG A 79 -0.92 23.15 9.55
C ARG A 79 -1.85 23.78 8.51
N LYS A 80 -2.13 25.09 8.63
CA LYS A 80 -3.01 25.84 7.72
C LYS A 80 -2.36 26.18 6.37
N GLN A 81 -1.04 26.14 6.27
CA GLN A 81 -0.26 26.46 5.06
C GLN A 81 0.14 25.22 4.26
N ARG A 82 -0.12 24.02 4.78
CA ARG A 82 0.17 22.75 4.09
C ARG A 82 -0.71 22.58 2.87
N HIS A 83 -0.14 22.10 1.78
CA HIS A 83 -0.88 21.90 0.54
C HIS A 83 -1.87 20.72 0.66
N THR A 84 -3.06 20.92 0.12
CA THR A 84 -4.00 19.84 -0.16
C THR A 84 -3.62 19.14 -1.45
N ILE A 85 -4.08 17.91 -1.65
CA ILE A 85 -3.83 17.15 -2.89
C ILE A 85 -4.34 17.92 -4.11
N LYS A 86 -5.52 18.55 -3.99
CA LYS A 86 -6.09 19.43 -5.01
C LYS A 86 -5.12 20.58 -5.37
N ARG A 87 -4.55 21.25 -4.37
CA ARG A 87 -3.61 22.36 -4.61
C ARG A 87 -2.30 21.90 -5.24
N ILE A 88 -1.77 20.74 -4.84
CA ILE A 88 -0.60 20.12 -5.50
C ILE A 88 -0.92 19.81 -6.96
N PHE A 89 -2.10 19.26 -7.23
CA PHE A 89 -2.55 18.92 -8.58
C PHE A 89 -2.72 20.15 -9.47
N GLU A 90 -3.35 21.22 -8.97
CA GLU A 90 -3.46 22.50 -9.68
C GLU A 90 -2.08 23.07 -10.00
N ARG A 91 -1.15 23.11 -9.03
CA ARG A 91 0.23 23.55 -9.28
C ARG A 91 0.97 22.69 -10.30
N LEU A 92 0.73 21.38 -10.35
CA LEU A 92 1.31 20.51 -11.38
C LEU A 92 0.81 20.86 -12.79
N MET A 93 -0.47 21.23 -12.93
CA MET A 93 -1.02 21.68 -14.20
C MET A 93 -0.44 23.05 -14.58
N ASP A 94 -0.48 24.01 -13.65
CA ASP A 94 -0.16 25.41 -13.90
C ASP A 94 1.35 25.67 -14.05
N GLU A 95 2.16 25.14 -13.13
CA GLU A 95 3.62 25.40 -13.10
C GLU A 95 4.41 24.41 -13.94
N ARG A 96 3.92 23.17 -14.08
CA ARG A 96 4.67 22.07 -14.70
C ARG A 96 4.06 21.57 -16.02
N GLY A 97 2.92 22.12 -16.44
CA GLY A 97 2.28 21.76 -17.70
C GLY A 97 1.75 20.33 -17.76
N MET A 98 1.36 19.75 -16.61
CA MET A 98 0.85 18.39 -16.56
C MET A 98 -0.56 18.32 -17.15
N THR A 99 -0.70 17.83 -18.39
CA THR A 99 -2.02 17.70 -19.07
C THR A 99 -2.62 16.29 -19.02
N ASP A 100 -1.75 15.30 -18.96
CA ASP A 100 -2.08 13.92 -19.35
C ASP A 100 -2.25 12.95 -18.18
N VAL A 101 -2.43 13.48 -16.96
CA VAL A 101 -2.50 12.70 -15.73
C VAL A 101 -3.80 13.00 -14.98
N ALA A 102 -4.58 11.97 -14.72
CA ALA A 102 -5.81 12.09 -13.94
C ALA A 102 -5.53 12.41 -12.46
N TYR A 103 -6.39 13.22 -11.85
CA TYR A 103 -6.34 13.57 -10.42
C TYR A 103 -6.16 12.37 -9.50
N GLN A 104 -6.88 11.26 -9.76
CA GLN A 104 -6.81 10.06 -8.94
C GLN A 104 -5.39 9.47 -8.92
N THR A 105 -4.67 9.51 -10.04
CA THR A 105 -3.28 9.00 -10.12
C THR A 105 -2.34 9.83 -9.24
N ALA A 106 -2.48 11.17 -9.27
CA ALA A 106 -1.72 12.06 -8.41
C ALA A 106 -2.09 11.87 -6.94
N ARG A 107 -3.39 11.71 -6.65
CA ARG A 107 -3.91 11.42 -5.31
C ARG A 107 -3.32 10.14 -4.72
N ASP A 108 -3.42 9.03 -5.46
CA ASP A 108 -2.92 7.73 -5.01
C ASP A 108 -1.41 7.79 -4.73
N TYR A 109 -0.67 8.52 -5.56
CA TYR A 109 0.75 8.76 -5.34
C TYR A 109 1.01 9.57 -4.06
N VAL A 110 0.33 10.70 -3.88
CA VAL A 110 0.48 11.57 -2.71
C VAL A 110 0.09 10.85 -1.42
N ASP A 111 -1.03 10.12 -1.42
CA ASP A 111 -1.52 9.37 -0.24
C ASP A 111 -0.53 8.28 0.17
N ARG A 112 0.09 7.59 -0.80
CA ARG A 112 1.16 6.62 -0.52
C ARG A 112 2.47 7.28 -0.11
N ARG A 113 2.83 8.42 -0.70
CA ARG A 113 4.15 9.06 -0.53
C ARG A 113 4.25 9.90 0.74
N LYS A 114 3.16 10.57 1.15
CA LYS A 114 3.09 11.38 2.38
C LYS A 114 3.61 10.66 3.65
N PRO A 115 3.13 9.46 4.01
CA PRO A 115 3.64 8.77 5.18
C PRO A 115 5.11 8.37 5.03
N GLN A 116 5.55 7.98 3.83
CA GLN A 116 6.94 7.62 3.55
C GLN A 116 7.88 8.81 3.79
N ILE A 117 7.55 9.98 3.25
CA ILE A 117 8.35 11.21 3.46
C ILE A 117 8.40 11.61 4.93
N ARG A 118 7.31 11.40 5.68
CA ARG A 118 7.30 11.64 7.13
C ARG A 118 8.25 10.72 7.89
N VAL A 119 8.28 9.44 7.53
CA VAL A 119 9.22 8.45 8.11
C VAL A 119 10.65 8.82 7.74
N GLU A 120 10.91 9.13 6.46
CA GLU A 120 12.23 9.58 5.98
C GLU A 120 12.73 10.82 6.72
N ALA A 121 11.83 11.75 7.07
CA ALA A 121 12.15 12.95 7.83
C ALA A 121 12.26 12.73 9.36
N GLY A 122 12.15 11.49 9.84
CA GLY A 122 12.15 11.18 11.28
C GLY A 122 10.93 11.75 12.03
N ARG A 123 9.85 12.09 11.31
CA ARG A 123 8.57 12.60 11.83
C ARG A 123 7.52 11.49 11.84
N GLU A 124 7.94 10.30 12.25
CA GLU A 124 7.08 9.13 12.33
C GLU A 124 5.84 9.49 13.18
N PRO A 125 4.61 9.29 12.70
CA PRO A 125 3.47 9.36 13.59
C PRO A 125 3.68 8.25 14.64
N PRO A 126 3.59 8.55 15.95
CA PRO A 126 3.59 7.49 16.93
C PRO A 126 2.47 6.51 16.55
N GLN A 127 2.83 5.28 16.18
CA GLN A 127 1.89 4.16 16.12
C GLN A 127 1.47 3.80 17.55
N VAL A 128 0.98 4.78 18.30
CA VAL A 128 0.53 4.59 19.67
C VAL A 128 -0.99 4.70 19.60
N PHE A 129 -1.61 3.55 19.37
CA PHE A 129 -3.00 3.36 19.74
C PHE A 129 -3.06 3.42 21.27
N ILE A 130 -3.46 4.57 21.82
CA ILE A 130 -3.75 4.69 23.25
C ILE A 130 -5.21 4.27 23.44
N PRO A 131 -5.50 3.11 24.04
CA PRO A 131 -6.88 2.76 24.35
C PRO A 131 -7.45 3.79 25.33
N GLN A 132 -8.42 4.57 24.89
CA GLN A 132 -9.20 5.43 25.79
C GLN A 132 -10.10 4.53 26.64
N THR A 133 -9.64 4.19 27.85
CA THR A 133 -10.51 3.58 28.86
C THR A 133 -11.50 4.65 29.33
N GLN A 134 -12.65 4.72 28.69
CA GLN A 134 -13.76 5.50 29.20
C GLN A 134 -14.32 4.71 30.39
N THR A 135 -13.99 5.14 31.61
CA THR A 135 -14.70 4.65 32.78
C THR A 135 -16.15 5.11 32.65
N ILE A 136 -17.01 4.24 32.13
CA ILE A 136 -18.45 4.47 32.10
C ILE A 136 -18.87 4.58 33.56
N TRP A 137 -19.15 5.80 34.00
CA TRP A 137 -19.56 6.11 35.36
C TRP A 137 -20.90 5.40 35.62
N ARG A 138 -20.85 4.26 36.31
CA ARG A 138 -22.02 3.51 36.78
C ARG A 138 -22.10 3.68 38.29
N GLY A 139 -22.92 4.61 38.75
CA GLY A 139 -23.13 4.84 40.19
C GLY A 139 -24.40 5.65 40.48
N GLY A 140 -25.55 4.99 40.41
CA GLY A 140 -26.84 5.59 40.72
C GLY A 140 -26.98 6.01 42.19
N SER A 141 -27.71 7.11 42.37
CA SER A 141 -28.59 7.48 43.48
C SER A 141 -28.51 6.69 44.80
N GLU A 142 -28.11 7.37 45.87
CA GLU A 142 -28.73 7.20 47.19
C GLU A 142 -29.45 8.49 47.59
N ARG A 143 -30.77 8.38 47.67
CA ARG A 143 -31.66 9.39 48.23
C ARG A 143 -31.52 9.38 49.75
N GLY A 144 -30.71 10.28 50.31
CA GLY A 144 -30.79 10.66 51.72
C GLY A 144 -31.66 11.90 51.89
N ARG A 145 -32.94 11.72 52.28
CA ARG A 145 -33.81 12.83 52.67
C ARG A 145 -33.44 13.35 54.07
N ALA A 146 -33.54 14.67 54.16
CA ALA A 146 -33.99 15.49 55.27
C ALA A 146 -33.02 15.77 56.44
N ARG A 147 -32.72 17.07 56.61
CA ARG A 147 -33.12 17.95 57.73
C ARG A 147 -32.30 19.24 57.59
N SER A 148 -32.91 20.31 57.07
CA SER A 148 -33.52 21.42 57.84
C SER A 148 -32.51 22.46 58.34
N ALA A 149 -32.89 23.72 58.14
CA ALA A 149 -32.46 24.93 58.85
C ALA A 149 -31.09 25.51 58.46
N SER A 150 -31.09 26.63 57.74
CA SER A 150 -31.12 27.94 58.39
C SER A 150 -30.77 29.06 57.43
N ILE A 151 -31.64 30.06 57.45
CA ILE A 151 -31.52 31.41 56.92
C ILE A 151 -30.26 32.10 57.46
N SER A 152 -29.75 33.04 56.65
CA SER A 152 -28.93 34.23 56.96
C SER A 152 -27.54 34.17 56.33
N ARG A 153 -26.97 35.24 55.74
CA ARG A 153 -27.36 36.63 55.55
C ARG A 153 -26.34 37.20 54.57
N TRP A 154 -26.80 37.76 53.46
CA TRP A 154 -25.97 38.62 52.62
C TRP A 154 -25.55 39.85 53.42
N ARG A 155 -24.25 40.15 53.48
CA ARG A 155 -23.77 41.50 53.79
C ARG A 155 -22.58 41.88 52.92
N ARG A 156 -22.82 42.97 52.20
CA ARG A 156 -21.95 43.77 51.33
C ARG A 156 -20.96 44.60 52.17
N ARG A 157 -19.84 44.97 51.51
CA ARG A 157 -18.86 46.04 51.83
C ARG A 157 -17.90 45.68 52.99
N ARG A 158 -16.60 46.00 52.92
CA ARG A 158 -15.85 46.93 52.08
C ARG A 158 -14.40 46.48 52.03
#